data_AF-A0A971LJ90-F1
#
_entry.id   AF-A0A971LJ90-F1
#
_cell.length_a   1.000
_cell.length_b   1.000
_cell.length_c   1.000
_cell.angle_alpha   90.00
_cell.angle_beta   90.00
_cell.angle_gamma   90.00
#
_symmetry.space_group_name_H-M   'P 1'
#
loop_
_entity.id
_entity.type
_entity.pdbx_description
1 polymer ?
#
loop_
_entity_poly.entity_id
_entity_poly.type
_entity_poly.pdbx_seq_one_letter_code
_entity_poly.pdbx_strand_id
1 'polypeptide(L)'
;MLVNEFHVPKRTQTYADVLVAVGLAKLLSLWPQTNSIQLRDRGAHYQLLLSKPLDWKQARQAPLGPVYPYILFKPTDPKPKAASELIDYSHERQIEEAYRKYVEATRNRESKQAAQVAETAPPTPREDLQLFKDFNSLRMGSPAYSKLYLALEEIPEELPLLVLNRLSDLLPSGVTVEWTKVPEPNLPASSLQLFSPITGKGVHRPKADGAGVGQFSKKLIDWFEEWMKYIAMHVILSSHRAGDNTIVLAIAPEDISLDGLATVRRELLRKGLWGNLKVEINATLSIAQSLIANSEFANRGVIRLRGRRPNQLVRGIYISYFKSLGTGKALMNNAFLGIPGWFPIETQEDADAWLAILDEHSRLIRGLAENKSDHLPLLVAYRDFISGGRLKDLLDFLVSYGIMTMSHLEDRRWVRH
;
A
#
# COMPACT_ATOMS: atom_id res chain seq x y z
N MET A 1 15.09 30.37 -2.74
CA MET A 1 13.83 30.64 -2.01
C MET A 1 13.47 29.38 -1.26
N LEU A 2 13.05 29.51 -0.01
CA LEU A 2 12.87 28.39 0.90
C LEU A 2 11.37 28.06 1.03
N VAL A 3 10.97 26.85 0.62
CA VAL A 3 9.59 26.35 0.71
C VAL A 3 9.56 25.14 1.62
N ASN A 4 8.71 25.13 2.64
CA ASN A 4 8.63 24.05 3.63
C ASN A 4 7.33 23.23 3.55
N GLU A 5 6.45 23.54 2.61
CA GLU A 5 5.12 22.94 2.55
C GLU A 5 4.57 22.86 1.13
N PHE A 6 3.84 21.77 0.84
CA PHE A 6 3.08 21.57 -0.40
C PHE A 6 1.69 21.00 -0.13
N HIS A 7 0.70 21.37 -0.95
CA HIS A 7 -0.70 20.93 -0.87
C HIS A 7 -1.07 20.11 -2.10
N VAL A 8 -1.33 18.81 -1.91
CA VAL A 8 -1.78 17.91 -2.96
C VAL A 8 -3.30 17.78 -2.92
N PRO A 9 -4.05 18.32 -3.90
CA PRO A 9 -5.51 18.29 -3.87
C PRO A 9 -6.05 16.88 -4.04
N LYS A 10 -7.17 16.57 -3.37
CA LYS A 10 -7.89 15.32 -3.58
C LYS A 10 -8.88 15.46 -4.73
N ARG A 11 -8.55 14.88 -5.88
CA ARG A 11 -9.33 15.04 -7.12
C ARG A 11 -10.34 13.92 -7.31
N THR A 12 -10.01 12.71 -6.88
CA THR A 12 -10.79 11.50 -7.19
C THR A 12 -11.53 10.94 -5.98
N GLN A 13 -11.16 11.35 -4.78
CA GLN A 13 -11.62 10.77 -3.50
C GLN A 13 -11.37 9.26 -3.42
N THR A 14 -10.29 8.79 -4.05
CA THR A 14 -9.83 7.39 -4.00
C THR A 14 -8.39 7.32 -3.53
N TYR A 15 -7.84 6.11 -3.38
CA TYR A 15 -6.42 5.97 -3.08
C TYR A 15 -5.49 6.51 -4.19
N ALA A 16 -6.01 6.84 -5.38
CA ALA A 16 -5.23 7.56 -6.39
C ALA A 16 -4.69 8.89 -5.84
N ASP A 17 -5.48 9.61 -5.06
CA ASP A 17 -5.05 10.88 -4.44
C ASP A 17 -3.98 10.64 -3.37
N VAL A 18 -4.12 9.55 -2.60
CA VAL A 18 -3.12 9.12 -1.60
C VAL A 18 -1.79 8.80 -2.28
N LEU A 19 -1.85 8.03 -3.38
CA LEU A 19 -0.70 7.64 -4.16
C LEU A 19 0.05 8.86 -4.71
N VAL A 20 -0.66 9.87 -5.22
CA VAL A 20 -0.02 11.12 -5.67
C VAL A 20 0.68 11.82 -4.51
N ALA A 21 0.02 11.97 -3.36
CA ALA A 21 0.61 12.64 -2.19
C ALA A 21 1.84 11.91 -1.63
N VAL A 22 1.77 10.58 -1.50
CA VAL A 22 2.88 9.76 -1.01
C VAL A 22 4.02 9.71 -2.02
N GLY A 23 3.71 9.62 -3.31
CA GLY A 23 4.71 9.65 -4.38
C GLY A 23 5.47 10.96 -4.38
N LEU A 24 4.75 12.07 -4.20
CA LEU A 24 5.35 13.39 -4.09
C LEU A 24 6.22 13.52 -2.84
N ALA A 25 5.76 13.03 -1.69
CA ALA A 25 6.58 13.00 -0.49
C ALA A 25 7.87 12.20 -0.72
N LYS A 26 7.80 11.06 -1.40
CA LYS A 26 8.99 10.26 -1.72
C LYS A 26 9.91 10.95 -2.71
N LEU A 27 9.38 11.61 -3.75
CA LEU A 27 10.17 12.44 -4.66
C LEU A 27 10.88 13.56 -3.89
N LEU A 28 10.12 14.29 -3.06
CA LEU A 28 10.64 15.37 -2.22
C LEU A 28 11.72 14.88 -1.26
N SER A 29 11.69 13.62 -0.79
CA SER A 29 12.72 13.07 0.09
C SER A 29 14.10 12.87 -0.57
N LEU A 30 14.20 13.01 -1.89
CA LEU A 30 15.48 12.88 -2.59
C LEU A 30 16.41 14.08 -2.40
N TRP A 31 15.87 15.24 -2.01
CA TRP A 31 16.68 16.39 -1.70
C TRP A 31 17.29 16.21 -0.30
N PRO A 32 18.63 16.30 -0.14
CA PRO A 32 19.30 15.98 1.13
C PRO A 32 18.79 16.74 2.37
N GLN A 33 18.23 17.94 2.15
CA GLN A 33 17.69 18.79 3.21
C GLN A 33 16.29 18.36 3.67
N THR A 34 15.53 17.62 2.87
CA THR A 34 14.11 17.29 3.10
C THR A 34 13.88 15.86 3.60
N ASN A 35 14.92 15.17 4.11
CA ASN A 35 14.87 13.74 4.45
C ASN A 35 13.75 13.32 5.41
N SER A 36 13.15 14.24 6.17
CA SER A 36 11.97 13.97 6.99
C SER A 36 10.79 14.80 6.50
N ILE A 37 9.77 14.10 6.00
CA ILE A 37 8.52 14.68 5.47
C ILE A 37 7.34 14.10 6.25
N GLN A 38 6.51 15.00 6.76
CA GLN A 38 5.24 14.66 7.41
C GLN A 38 4.10 14.78 6.41
N LEU A 39 3.25 13.75 6.32
CA LEU A 39 2.03 13.78 5.52
C LEU A 39 0.82 13.99 6.44
N ARG A 40 -0.02 14.95 6.11
CA ARG A 40 -1.24 15.29 6.85
C ARG A 40 -2.46 15.31 5.96
N ASP A 41 -3.51 14.61 6.33
CA ASP A 41 -4.83 14.74 5.72
C ASP A 41 -5.50 16.02 6.25
N ARG A 42 -5.85 16.95 5.34
CA ARG A 42 -6.57 18.21 5.67
C ARG A 42 -7.97 18.25 5.06
N GLY A 43 -8.57 17.09 4.83
CA GLY A 43 -9.88 16.94 4.21
C GLY A 43 -9.79 17.09 2.70
N ALA A 44 -9.67 18.33 2.19
CA ALA A 44 -9.70 18.63 0.75
C ALA A 44 -8.36 18.40 0.04
N HIS A 45 -7.25 18.38 0.77
CA HIS A 45 -5.91 18.16 0.26
C HIS A 45 -5.07 17.36 1.28
N TYR A 46 -3.98 16.78 0.81
CA TYR A 46 -2.89 16.33 1.67
C TYR A 46 -1.84 17.44 1.80
N GLN A 47 -1.45 17.74 3.03
CA GLN A 47 -0.39 18.68 3.35
C GLN A 47 0.91 17.90 3.57
N LEU A 48 1.96 18.26 2.84
CA LEU A 48 3.29 17.69 2.96
C LEU A 48 4.18 18.73 3.64
N LEU A 49 4.64 18.45 4.86
CA LEU A 49 5.50 19.35 5.63
C LEU A 49 6.94 18.84 5.63
N LEU A 50 7.85 19.71 5.23
CA LEU A 50 9.27 19.42 5.15
C LEU A 50 9.94 19.85 6.45
N SER A 51 10.73 18.97 7.05
CA SER A 51 11.52 19.28 8.26
C SER A 51 12.53 20.42 8.04
N LYS A 52 13.10 20.54 6.84
CA LYS A 52 13.85 21.72 6.41
C LYS A 52 13.31 22.22 5.07
N PRO A 53 13.30 23.54 4.83
CA PRO A 53 12.80 24.07 3.58
C PRO A 53 13.59 23.60 2.36
N LEU A 54 12.90 23.31 1.27
CA LEU A 54 13.46 23.12 -0.05
C LEU A 54 13.96 24.46 -0.59
N ASP A 55 15.27 24.56 -0.86
CA ASP A 55 15.81 25.68 -1.62
C ASP A 55 15.58 25.46 -3.12
N TRP A 56 14.69 26.25 -3.71
CA TRP A 56 14.34 26.20 -5.14
C TRP A 56 15.56 26.31 -6.07
N LYS A 57 16.59 27.07 -5.68
CA LYS A 57 17.81 27.24 -6.50
C LYS A 57 18.66 25.98 -6.52
N GLN A 58 18.84 25.36 -5.36
CA GLN A 58 19.56 24.09 -5.25
C GLN A 58 18.76 22.95 -5.87
N ALA A 59 17.44 22.97 -5.69
CA ALA A 59 16.55 21.93 -6.21
C ALA A 59 16.62 21.81 -7.74
N ARG A 60 16.81 22.95 -8.43
CA ARG A 60 17.02 23.02 -9.88
C ARG A 60 18.26 22.26 -10.36
N GLN A 61 19.29 22.17 -9.53
CA GLN A 61 20.57 21.57 -9.90
C GLN A 61 20.69 20.12 -9.42
N ALA A 62 19.72 19.64 -8.64
CA ALA A 62 19.77 18.29 -8.11
C ALA A 62 19.48 17.27 -9.23
N PRO A 63 20.34 16.25 -9.41
CA PRO A 63 20.06 15.20 -10.37
C PRO A 63 18.80 14.44 -9.93
N LEU A 64 17.82 14.33 -10.83
CA LEU A 64 16.63 13.52 -10.65
C LEU A 64 16.59 12.41 -11.70
N GLY A 65 16.02 11.27 -11.31
CA GLY A 65 15.74 10.17 -12.23
C GLY A 65 14.29 9.68 -12.03
N PRO A 66 13.97 8.45 -12.44
CA PRO A 66 12.61 7.92 -12.30
C PRO A 66 12.17 7.60 -10.86
N VAL A 67 13.05 7.41 -9.88
CA VAL A 67 12.70 7.26 -8.44
C VAL A 67 11.75 6.09 -8.10
N TYR A 68 11.68 5.07 -8.96
CA TYR A 68 11.00 3.80 -8.65
C TYR A 68 11.72 2.65 -9.33
N PRO A 69 11.64 1.39 -8.84
CA PRO A 69 12.34 0.27 -9.46
C PRO A 69 11.88 -0.02 -10.89
N TYR A 70 12.82 -0.29 -11.80
CA TYR A 70 12.48 -0.81 -13.12
C TYR A 70 12.16 -2.30 -13.02
N ILE A 71 11.01 -2.73 -13.56
CA ILE A 71 10.61 -4.14 -13.53
C ILE A 71 10.73 -4.71 -14.94
N LEU A 72 11.62 -5.69 -15.11
CA LEU A 72 11.80 -6.45 -16.33
C LEU A 72 10.83 -7.65 -16.33
N PHE A 73 9.70 -7.52 -17.02
CA PHE A 73 8.69 -8.58 -17.06
C PHE A 73 9.02 -9.67 -18.07
N LYS A 74 9.68 -9.30 -19.17
CA LYS A 74 10.16 -10.22 -20.21
C LYS A 74 11.63 -9.94 -20.51
N PRO A 75 12.44 -10.96 -20.86
CA PRO A 75 13.84 -10.77 -21.24
C PRO A 75 14.04 -9.84 -22.46
N THR A 76 13.02 -9.73 -23.31
CA THR A 76 13.00 -8.89 -24.51
C THR A 76 12.57 -7.44 -24.24
N ASP A 77 12.11 -7.12 -23.03
CA ASP A 77 11.73 -5.75 -22.71
C ASP A 77 13.00 -4.86 -22.73
N PRO A 78 12.90 -3.60 -23.17
CA PRO A 78 14.04 -2.68 -23.16
C PRO A 78 14.63 -2.57 -21.75
N LYS A 79 15.96 -2.45 -21.65
CA LYS A 79 16.65 -2.27 -20.37
C LYS A 79 17.01 -0.80 -20.18
N PRO A 80 16.86 -0.26 -18.97
CA PRO A 80 17.30 1.09 -18.64
C PRO A 80 18.84 1.20 -18.69
N LYS A 81 19.35 2.39 -18.96
CA LYS A 81 20.79 2.68 -18.99
C LYS A 81 21.40 2.65 -17.59
N ALA A 82 20.69 3.22 -16.61
CA ALA A 82 21.12 3.33 -15.22
C ALA A 82 19.89 3.26 -14.29
N ALA A 83 19.53 2.04 -13.89
CA ALA A 83 18.49 1.85 -12.88
C ALA A 83 19.05 1.78 -11.47
N SER A 84 18.46 2.55 -10.55
CA SER A 84 18.75 2.44 -9.12
C SER A 84 18.41 1.06 -8.57
N GLU A 85 17.35 0.45 -9.10
CA GLU A 85 16.96 -0.92 -8.83
C GLU A 85 16.34 -1.54 -10.09
N LEU A 86 16.89 -2.67 -10.52
CA LEU A 86 16.38 -3.48 -11.63
C LEU A 86 15.85 -4.81 -11.07
N ILE A 87 14.55 -5.05 -11.25
CA ILE A 87 13.87 -6.25 -10.77
C ILE A 87 13.62 -7.18 -11.96
N ASP A 88 14.33 -8.31 -12.00
CA ASP A 88 14.02 -9.38 -12.97
C ASP A 88 12.87 -10.23 -12.44
N TYR A 89 11.67 -9.96 -12.97
CA TYR A 89 10.45 -10.64 -12.54
C TYR A 89 10.52 -12.17 -12.74
N SER A 90 11.20 -12.63 -13.78
CA SER A 90 11.30 -14.07 -14.05
C SER A 90 12.25 -14.75 -13.08
N HIS A 91 13.37 -14.10 -12.76
CA HIS A 91 14.32 -14.59 -11.77
C HIS A 91 13.72 -14.64 -10.36
N GLU A 92 13.01 -13.59 -9.93
CA GLU A 92 12.36 -13.55 -8.62
C GLU A 92 11.31 -14.67 -8.44
N ARG A 93 10.60 -15.04 -9.51
CA ARG A 93 9.69 -16.19 -9.49
C ARG A 93 10.42 -17.52 -9.34
N GLN A 94 11.62 -17.66 -9.88
CA GLN A 94 12.43 -18.87 -9.69
C GLN A 94 12.90 -18.99 -8.24
N ILE A 95 13.29 -17.87 -7.60
CA ILE A 95 13.63 -17.82 -6.18
C ILE A 95 12.42 -18.25 -5.33
N GLU A 96 11.23 -17.71 -5.60
CA GLU A 96 9.98 -18.11 -4.92
C GLU A 96 9.69 -19.60 -5.05
N GLU A 97 9.82 -20.15 -6.26
CA GLU A 97 9.57 -21.58 -6.49
C GLU A 97 10.58 -22.48 -5.76
N ALA A 98 11.87 -22.13 -5.81
CA ALA A 98 12.92 -22.85 -5.10
C ALA A 98 12.72 -22.82 -3.59
N TYR A 99 12.39 -21.63 -3.04
CA TYR A 99 12.10 -21.45 -1.62
C TYR A 99 10.87 -22.25 -1.19
N ARG A 100 9.80 -22.25 -1.99
CA ARG A 100 8.60 -23.05 -1.68
C ARG A 100 8.91 -24.54 -1.61
N LYS A 101 9.66 -25.08 -2.59
CA LYS A 101 10.09 -26.48 -2.59
C LYS A 101 10.95 -26.81 -1.37
N TYR A 102 11.83 -25.89 -0.96
CA TYR A 102 12.64 -26.04 0.25
C TYR A 102 11.80 -26.09 1.53
N VAL A 103 10.81 -25.20 1.69
CA VAL A 103 9.89 -25.18 2.84
C VAL A 103 9.02 -26.45 2.88
N GLU A 104 8.52 -26.91 1.74
CA GLU A 104 7.75 -28.15 1.65
C GLU A 104 8.59 -29.38 2.03
N ALA A 105 9.83 -29.47 1.54
CA ALA A 105 10.75 -30.56 1.85
C ALA A 105 11.16 -30.58 3.34
N THR A 106 11.41 -29.41 3.93
CA THR A 106 11.80 -29.28 5.35
C THR A 106 10.63 -29.52 6.32
N ARG A 107 9.39 -29.30 5.89
CA ARG A 107 8.20 -29.62 6.69
C ARG A 107 7.94 -31.14 6.76
N ASN A 108 8.35 -31.90 5.74
CA ASN A 108 8.16 -33.34 5.62
C ASN A 108 9.36 -34.17 6.11
N ARG A 109 9.96 -33.76 7.25
CA ARG A 109 11.24 -34.25 7.82
C ARG A 109 11.33 -35.75 8.16
N GLU A 110 10.27 -36.54 7.95
CA GLU A 110 10.31 -38.02 8.03
C GLU A 110 10.83 -38.69 6.75
N SER A 111 11.01 -37.95 5.65
CA SER A 111 11.47 -38.52 4.38
C SER A 111 13.00 -38.45 4.20
N LYS A 112 13.61 -39.55 3.71
CA LYS A 112 15.04 -39.62 3.33
C LYS A 112 15.47 -38.55 2.30
N GLN A 113 14.51 -37.92 1.61
CA GLN A 113 14.75 -36.80 0.68
C GLN A 113 15.11 -35.48 1.39
N ALA A 114 14.68 -35.27 2.64
CA ALA A 114 14.98 -34.04 3.38
C ALA A 114 16.48 -33.86 3.69
N ALA A 115 17.24 -34.95 3.75
CA ALA A 115 18.69 -34.94 3.99
C ALA A 115 19.52 -34.54 2.76
N GLN A 116 19.01 -34.74 1.54
CA GLN A 116 19.69 -34.34 0.29
C GLN A 116 19.46 -32.89 -0.11
N VAL A 117 18.37 -32.26 0.36
CA VAL A 117 18.03 -30.86 0.06
C VAL A 117 18.77 -29.87 0.97
N ALA A 118 19.49 -30.35 1.99
CA ALA A 118 19.92 -29.57 3.14
C ALA A 118 21.40 -29.13 3.17
N GLU A 119 22.07 -28.96 2.03
CA GLU A 119 23.43 -28.37 2.04
C GLU A 119 23.43 -26.83 1.97
N THR A 120 22.44 -26.20 1.33
CA THR A 120 22.29 -24.73 1.33
C THR A 120 20.82 -24.31 1.17
N ALA A 121 20.31 -23.53 2.11
CA ALA A 121 18.97 -22.93 1.99
C ALA A 121 18.94 -21.92 0.82
N PRO A 122 17.90 -21.95 -0.05
CA PRO A 122 17.77 -20.96 -1.11
C PRO A 122 17.51 -19.56 -0.52
N PRO A 123 17.78 -18.49 -1.28
CA PRO A 123 17.44 -17.13 -0.88
C PRO A 123 15.95 -17.00 -0.54
N THR A 124 15.64 -16.18 0.47
CA THR A 124 14.24 -15.87 0.80
C THR A 124 13.67 -14.96 -0.30
N PRO A 125 12.44 -15.21 -0.78
CA PRO A 125 11.83 -14.37 -1.80
C PRO A 125 11.60 -12.95 -1.29
N ARG A 126 11.59 -11.97 -2.21
CA ARG A 126 11.26 -10.60 -1.87
C ARG A 126 9.86 -10.48 -1.26
N GLU A 127 9.75 -9.62 -0.24
CA GLU A 127 8.51 -9.37 0.49
C GLU A 127 7.40 -8.77 -0.40
N ASP A 128 7.77 -8.02 -1.45
CA ASP A 128 6.85 -7.36 -2.38
C ASP A 128 6.57 -8.15 -3.67
N LEU A 129 7.10 -9.37 -3.81
CA LEU A 129 6.93 -10.18 -5.03
C LEU A 129 5.44 -10.43 -5.36
N GLN A 130 4.59 -10.62 -4.35
CA GLN A 130 3.16 -10.81 -4.56
C GLN A 130 2.51 -9.57 -5.22
N LEU A 131 2.93 -8.37 -4.82
CA LEU A 131 2.49 -7.12 -5.44
C LEU A 131 2.89 -7.04 -6.91
N PHE A 132 4.10 -7.50 -7.27
CA PHE A 132 4.54 -7.51 -8.67
C PHE A 132 3.81 -8.56 -9.51
N LYS A 133 3.51 -9.73 -8.95
CA LYS A 133 2.68 -10.75 -9.60
C LYS A 133 1.29 -10.22 -9.91
N ASP A 134 0.66 -9.57 -8.93
CA ASP A 134 -0.65 -8.96 -9.10
C ASP A 134 -0.61 -7.77 -10.06
N PHE A 135 0.40 -6.90 -9.97
CA PHE A 135 0.59 -5.80 -10.91
C PHE A 135 0.76 -6.28 -12.34
N ASN A 136 1.59 -7.31 -12.57
CA ASN A 136 1.79 -7.89 -13.90
C ASN A 136 0.47 -8.44 -14.48
N SER A 137 -0.37 -9.03 -13.63
CA SER A 137 -1.71 -9.48 -14.02
C SER A 137 -2.65 -8.30 -14.31
N LEU A 138 -2.65 -7.26 -13.49
CA LEU A 138 -3.58 -6.12 -13.58
C LEU A 138 -3.21 -5.13 -14.69
N ARG A 139 -1.94 -5.01 -15.08
CA ARG A 139 -1.52 -4.14 -16.18
C ARG A 139 -1.92 -4.66 -17.55
N MET A 140 -2.36 -5.93 -17.67
CA MET A 140 -2.86 -6.53 -18.92
C MET A 140 -1.91 -6.34 -20.12
N GLY A 141 -0.61 -6.51 -19.88
CA GLY A 141 0.43 -6.31 -20.91
C GLY A 141 0.78 -4.86 -21.24
N SER A 142 0.12 -3.87 -20.62
CA SER A 142 0.45 -2.45 -20.82
C SER A 142 1.91 -2.16 -20.43
N PRO A 143 2.68 -1.47 -21.29
CA PRO A 143 4.06 -1.09 -21.02
C PRO A 143 4.17 0.28 -20.33
N ALA A 144 3.07 0.88 -19.85
CA ALA A 144 3.02 2.25 -19.32
C ALA A 144 4.10 2.54 -18.26
N TYR A 145 4.23 1.65 -17.28
CA TYR A 145 5.20 1.75 -16.19
C TYR A 145 6.64 1.83 -16.68
N SER A 146 7.03 0.92 -17.59
CA SER A 146 8.37 0.86 -18.16
C SER A 146 8.63 2.00 -19.15
N LYS A 147 7.63 2.38 -19.96
CA LYS A 147 7.76 3.49 -20.92
C LYS A 147 7.98 4.83 -20.23
N LEU A 148 7.25 5.11 -19.15
CA LEU A 148 7.44 6.33 -18.39
C LEU A 148 8.83 6.35 -17.73
N TYR A 149 9.28 5.21 -17.20
CA TYR A 149 10.61 5.09 -16.61
C TYR A 149 11.69 5.48 -17.62
N LEU A 150 11.68 4.84 -18.79
CA LEU A 150 12.68 5.07 -19.83
C LEU A 150 12.61 6.51 -20.36
N ALA A 151 11.40 7.06 -20.52
CA ALA A 151 11.25 8.45 -20.96
C ALA A 151 11.83 9.45 -19.96
N LEU A 152 11.67 9.22 -18.65
CA LEU A 152 12.25 10.06 -17.60
C LEU A 152 13.78 9.92 -17.52
N GLU A 153 14.31 8.73 -17.81
CA GLU A 153 15.76 8.46 -17.86
C GLU A 153 16.45 9.20 -19.02
N GLU A 154 15.74 9.51 -20.11
CA GLU A 154 16.30 10.24 -21.27
C GLU A 154 16.36 11.77 -21.07
N ILE A 155 15.76 12.32 -20.01
CA ILE A 155 15.70 13.78 -19.76
C ILE A 155 16.23 14.22 -18.37
N PRO A 156 17.35 13.67 -17.86
CA PRO A 156 17.78 13.89 -16.48
C PRO A 156 18.14 15.36 -16.18
N GLU A 157 18.60 16.12 -17.18
CA GLU A 157 18.97 17.53 -17.03
C GLU A 157 17.74 18.46 -16.98
N GLU A 158 16.66 18.08 -17.67
CA GLU A 158 15.43 18.86 -17.76
C GLU A 158 14.43 18.50 -16.65
N LEU A 159 14.49 17.26 -16.15
CA LEU A 159 13.55 16.72 -15.18
C LEU A 159 13.41 17.58 -13.91
N PRO A 160 14.48 18.11 -13.28
CA PRO A 160 14.35 19.01 -12.14
C PRO A 160 13.53 20.26 -12.45
N LEU A 161 13.68 20.85 -13.64
CA LEU A 161 12.91 22.02 -14.06
C LEU A 161 11.41 21.68 -14.21
N LEU A 162 11.11 20.53 -14.82
CA LEU A 162 9.74 20.05 -14.99
C LEU A 162 9.07 19.72 -13.65
N VAL A 163 9.82 19.14 -12.72
CA VAL A 163 9.33 18.91 -11.35
C VAL A 163 9.04 20.24 -10.65
N LEU A 164 9.93 21.24 -10.77
CA LEU A 164 9.69 22.56 -10.17
C LEU A 164 8.49 23.28 -10.78
N ASN A 165 8.20 23.11 -12.08
CA ASN A 165 6.94 23.57 -12.67
C ASN A 165 5.73 22.98 -11.93
N ARG A 166 5.72 21.66 -11.74
CA ARG A 166 4.63 20.95 -11.05
C ARG A 166 4.52 21.31 -9.58
N LEU A 167 5.66 21.44 -8.89
CA LEU A 167 5.69 21.85 -7.48
C LEU A 167 5.16 23.27 -7.29
N SER A 168 5.37 24.18 -8.25
CA SER A 168 4.85 25.55 -8.17
C SER A 168 3.32 25.60 -8.13
N ASP A 169 2.64 24.62 -8.76
CA ASP A 169 1.17 24.50 -8.76
C ASP A 169 0.62 23.88 -7.47
N LEU A 170 1.50 23.38 -6.59
CA LEU A 170 1.17 22.72 -5.32
C LEU A 170 1.56 23.57 -4.11
N LEU A 171 1.95 24.82 -4.31
CA LEU A 171 2.26 25.73 -3.21
C LEU A 171 0.99 26.14 -2.45
N PRO A 172 1.07 26.39 -1.13
CA PRO A 172 -0.05 26.94 -0.37
C PRO A 172 -0.53 28.27 -0.96
N SER A 173 -1.82 28.57 -0.80
CA SER A 173 -2.40 29.83 -1.26
C SER A 173 -1.64 31.04 -0.67
N GLY A 174 -1.29 32.00 -1.53
CA GLY A 174 -0.52 33.18 -1.15
C GLY A 174 1.00 32.99 -1.14
N VAL A 175 1.51 31.77 -1.34
CA VAL A 175 2.93 31.52 -1.55
C VAL A 175 3.21 31.54 -3.05
N THR A 176 4.00 32.52 -3.50
CA THR A 176 4.44 32.63 -4.89
C THR A 176 5.95 32.48 -4.97
N VAL A 177 6.43 31.66 -5.91
CA VAL A 177 7.86 31.56 -6.21
C VAL A 177 8.11 32.25 -7.55
N GLU A 178 9.09 33.15 -7.60
CA GLU A 178 9.59 33.68 -8.88
C GLU A 178 10.22 32.55 -9.67
N TRP A 179 9.46 32.01 -10.63
CA TRP A 179 9.84 30.87 -11.43
C TRP A 179 9.28 31.00 -12.85
N THR A 180 10.15 30.81 -13.85
CA THR A 180 9.72 30.76 -15.25
C THR A 180 9.39 29.31 -15.59
N LYS A 181 8.11 29.02 -15.84
CA LYS A 181 7.71 27.69 -16.28
C LYS A 181 8.34 27.35 -17.63
N VAL A 182 8.94 26.17 -17.72
CA VAL A 182 9.42 25.62 -18.99
C VAL A 182 8.30 24.85 -19.72
N PRO A 183 8.30 24.79 -21.06
CA PRO A 183 7.34 23.97 -21.81
C PRO A 183 7.41 22.50 -21.38
N GLU A 184 6.25 21.87 -21.20
CA GLU A 184 6.20 20.46 -20.79
C GLU A 184 6.32 19.52 -21.99
N PRO A 185 7.20 18.51 -21.94
CA PRO A 185 7.28 17.49 -22.96
C PRO A 185 6.04 16.59 -22.91
N ASN A 186 5.71 15.97 -24.05
CA ASN A 186 4.67 14.96 -24.11
C ASN A 186 5.21 13.60 -23.65
N LEU A 187 5.30 13.42 -22.34
CA LEU A 187 5.77 12.15 -21.74
C LEU A 187 4.69 11.06 -21.83
N PRO A 188 5.10 9.78 -22.01
CA PRO A 188 4.15 8.70 -22.15
C PRO A 188 3.46 8.41 -20.81
N ALA A 189 2.19 8.78 -20.71
CA ALA A 189 1.34 8.49 -19.56
C ALA A 189 0.14 7.63 -19.94
N SER A 190 -0.20 6.67 -19.10
CA SER A 190 -1.42 5.87 -19.24
C SER A 190 -1.95 5.50 -17.87
N SER A 191 -3.22 5.81 -17.64
CA SER A 191 -3.91 5.46 -16.41
C SER A 191 -4.20 3.96 -16.39
N LEU A 192 -3.60 3.24 -15.44
CA LEU A 192 -3.94 1.84 -15.17
C LEU A 192 -5.03 1.76 -14.10
N GLN A 193 -5.94 0.79 -14.22
CA GLN A 193 -7.04 0.61 -13.25
C GLN A 193 -6.54 0.35 -11.83
N LEU A 194 -5.34 -0.23 -11.68
CA LEU A 194 -4.66 -0.40 -10.39
C LEU A 194 -4.33 0.93 -9.70
N PHE A 195 -4.12 2.02 -10.43
CA PHE A 195 -3.71 3.31 -9.85
C PHE A 195 -4.82 4.35 -9.89
N SER A 196 -5.83 4.13 -10.73
CA SER A 196 -6.98 5.02 -10.89
C SER A 196 -8.28 4.19 -10.85
N PRO A 197 -8.81 3.87 -9.66
CA PRO A 197 -10.03 3.05 -9.51
C PRO A 197 -11.23 3.54 -10.32
N ILE A 198 -11.32 4.86 -10.48
CA ILE A 198 -12.38 5.53 -11.26
C ILE A 198 -12.37 5.15 -12.75
N THR A 199 -11.25 4.64 -13.30
CA THR A 199 -11.21 4.13 -14.69
C THR A 199 -11.83 2.73 -14.82
N GLY A 200 -12.28 2.14 -13.71
CA GLY A 200 -12.83 0.80 -13.73
C GLY A 200 -14.15 0.71 -14.49
N LYS A 201 -14.30 -0.35 -15.30
CA LYS A 201 -15.57 -0.67 -15.94
C LYS A 201 -16.68 -0.77 -14.89
N GLY A 202 -17.80 -0.07 -15.11
CA GLY A 202 -19.01 -0.21 -14.29
C GLY A 202 -19.12 0.73 -13.08
N VAL A 203 -18.12 1.56 -12.77
CA VAL A 203 -18.19 2.49 -11.61
C VAL A 203 -19.26 3.59 -11.79
N HIS A 204 -19.75 3.82 -13.02
CA HIS A 204 -20.80 4.82 -13.32
C HIS A 204 -21.88 4.35 -14.30
N ARG A 205 -22.12 3.04 -14.49
CA ARG A 205 -23.17 2.58 -15.43
C ARG A 205 -24.04 1.46 -14.86
N PRO A 206 -25.38 1.57 -14.89
CA PRO A 206 -26.33 0.55 -14.42
C PRO A 206 -26.26 -0.79 -15.18
N LYS A 207 -25.58 -0.84 -16.33
CA LYS A 207 -25.44 -2.06 -17.14
C LYS A 207 -24.09 -2.10 -17.86
N ALA A 208 -23.48 -3.28 -17.87
CA ALA A 208 -22.21 -3.55 -18.54
C ALA A 208 -22.46 -3.79 -20.04
N ASP A 209 -22.57 -2.72 -20.82
CA ASP A 209 -22.61 -2.83 -22.27
C ASP A 209 -21.17 -2.84 -22.79
N GLY A 210 -20.83 -3.82 -23.63
CA GLY A 210 -19.47 -4.28 -23.94
C GLY A 210 -18.54 -3.33 -24.71
N ALA A 211 -18.59 -2.02 -24.42
CA ALA A 211 -17.62 -1.06 -24.90
C ALA A 211 -16.26 -1.23 -24.20
N GLY A 212 -15.18 -0.91 -24.92
CA GLY A 212 -13.80 -1.05 -24.48
C GLY A 212 -13.48 -0.35 -23.16
N VAL A 213 -12.31 -0.66 -22.59
CA VAL A 213 -11.77 0.03 -21.39
C VAL A 213 -11.94 1.53 -21.60
N GLY A 214 -12.70 2.19 -20.73
CA GLY A 214 -12.86 3.64 -20.74
C GLY A 214 -11.53 4.28 -20.40
N GLN A 215 -10.63 4.37 -21.38
CA GLN A 215 -9.44 5.19 -21.26
C GLN A 215 -9.94 6.62 -21.21
N PHE A 216 -9.59 7.35 -20.13
CA PHE A 216 -9.67 8.80 -20.17
C PHE A 216 -8.99 9.29 -21.45
N SER A 217 -9.50 10.39 -22.02
CA SER A 217 -8.81 11.06 -23.12
C SER A 217 -7.35 11.22 -22.73
N LYS A 218 -6.40 10.90 -23.63
CA LYS A 218 -4.95 11.06 -23.37
C LYS A 218 -4.60 12.46 -22.86
N LYS A 219 -5.41 13.47 -23.22
CA LYS A 219 -5.27 14.87 -22.77
C LYS A 219 -5.59 15.09 -21.28
N LEU A 220 -6.25 14.15 -20.62
CA LEU A 220 -6.64 14.21 -19.21
C LEU A 220 -5.71 13.37 -18.30
N ILE A 221 -4.75 12.65 -18.89
CA ILE A 221 -3.81 11.82 -18.13
C ILE A 221 -2.54 12.64 -17.91
N ASP A 222 -2.26 12.97 -16.65
CA ASP A 222 -1.05 13.69 -16.25
C ASP A 222 0.09 12.70 -15.99
N TRP A 223 1.19 12.84 -16.74
CA TRP A 223 2.38 12.02 -16.56
C TRP A 223 2.98 12.15 -15.16
N PHE A 224 2.89 13.34 -14.55
CA PHE A 224 3.45 13.60 -13.23
C PHE A 224 2.64 12.87 -12.15
N GLU A 225 1.31 12.88 -12.25
CA GLU A 225 0.47 12.10 -11.33
C GLU A 225 0.70 10.59 -11.49
N GLU A 226 0.76 10.07 -12.72
CA GLU A 226 1.04 8.64 -12.94
C GLU A 226 2.43 8.26 -12.42
N TRP A 227 3.42 9.14 -12.61
CA TRP A 227 4.74 8.97 -12.02
C TRP A 227 4.69 8.87 -10.50
N MET A 228 3.99 9.80 -9.82
CA MET A 228 3.85 9.76 -8.36
C MET A 228 3.15 8.48 -7.90
N LYS A 229 2.14 8.01 -8.64
CA LYS A 229 1.46 6.74 -8.34
C LYS A 229 2.40 5.54 -8.47
N TYR A 230 3.28 5.51 -9.47
CA TYR A 230 4.28 4.45 -9.62
C TYR A 230 5.32 4.47 -8.49
N ILE A 231 5.76 5.65 -8.03
CA ILE A 231 6.62 5.76 -6.85
C ILE A 231 5.90 5.22 -5.60
N ALA A 232 4.67 5.68 -5.35
CA ALA A 232 3.92 5.35 -4.14
C ALA A 232 3.50 3.88 -4.04
N MET A 233 3.40 3.16 -5.17
CA MET A 233 3.21 1.70 -5.20
C MET A 233 4.21 1.00 -4.27
N HIS A 234 5.46 1.45 -4.27
CA HIS A 234 6.54 0.85 -3.49
C HIS A 234 6.61 1.36 -2.05
N VAL A 235 5.74 2.30 -1.67
CA VAL A 235 5.74 2.94 -0.34
C VAL A 235 4.50 2.57 0.47
N ILE A 236 3.33 2.42 -0.15
CA ILE A 236 2.08 2.16 0.57
C ILE A 236 1.19 1.03 0.03
N LEU A 237 1.48 0.45 -1.14
CA LEU A 237 0.65 -0.64 -1.66
C LEU A 237 1.11 -2.02 -1.21
N SER A 238 0.15 -2.89 -0.90
CA SER A 238 0.33 -4.34 -0.84
C SER A 238 -0.82 -5.03 -1.57
N SER A 239 -0.65 -6.31 -1.91
CA SER A 239 -1.73 -7.10 -2.51
C SER A 239 -1.75 -8.53 -2.02
N HIS A 240 -2.94 -9.11 -2.04
CA HIS A 240 -3.21 -10.47 -1.58
C HIS A 240 -4.15 -11.18 -2.54
N ARG A 241 -3.98 -12.50 -2.64
CA ARG A 241 -4.83 -13.35 -3.47
C ARG A 241 -6.00 -13.87 -2.66
N ALA A 242 -7.21 -13.70 -3.20
CA ALA A 242 -8.44 -14.29 -2.69
C ALA A 242 -8.97 -15.27 -3.75
N GLY A 243 -8.40 -16.48 -3.78
CA GLY A 243 -8.54 -17.42 -4.89
C GLY A 243 -7.98 -16.82 -6.19
N ASP A 244 -8.81 -16.75 -7.23
CA ASP A 244 -8.44 -16.14 -8.51
C ASP A 244 -8.47 -14.60 -8.49
N ASN A 245 -9.05 -14.01 -7.46
CA ASN A 245 -9.23 -12.57 -7.31
C ASN A 245 -8.03 -11.93 -6.64
N THR A 246 -7.89 -10.61 -6.79
CA THR A 246 -6.82 -9.83 -6.18
C THR A 246 -7.42 -8.76 -5.29
N ILE A 247 -6.96 -8.68 -4.05
CA ILE A 247 -7.22 -7.58 -3.12
C ILE A 247 -5.98 -6.70 -3.12
N VAL A 248 -6.15 -5.41 -3.37
CA VAL A 248 -5.10 -4.40 -3.26
C VAL A 248 -5.42 -3.53 -2.05
N LEU A 249 -4.43 -3.33 -1.20
CA LEU A 249 -4.49 -2.50 -0.01
C LEU A 249 -3.63 -1.26 -0.22
N ALA A 250 -4.17 -0.08 0.06
CA ALA A 250 -3.43 1.18 0.05
C ALA A 250 -3.57 1.88 1.40
N ILE A 251 -2.45 2.03 2.12
CA ILE A 251 -2.42 2.69 3.43
C ILE A 251 -2.70 4.18 3.26
N ALA A 252 -3.71 4.69 3.95
CA ALA A 252 -4.10 6.09 3.91
C ALA A 252 -3.56 6.85 5.14
N PRO A 253 -2.66 7.84 4.97
CA PRO A 253 -2.11 8.62 6.08
C PRO A 253 -3.16 9.57 6.68
N GLU A 254 -3.02 9.87 7.97
CA GLU A 254 -3.73 10.96 8.67
C GLU A 254 -2.74 12.05 9.11
N ASP A 255 -1.76 11.71 9.95
CA ASP A 255 -0.66 12.61 10.35
C ASP A 255 0.56 11.75 10.74
N ILE A 256 1.31 11.30 9.73
CA ILE A 256 2.44 10.36 9.86
C ILE A 256 3.59 10.76 8.93
N SER A 257 4.82 10.42 9.32
CA SER A 257 6.01 10.64 8.49
C SER A 257 6.07 9.64 7.33
N LEU A 258 6.76 10.01 6.25
CA LEU A 258 7.02 9.11 5.12
C LEU A 258 7.71 7.81 5.56
N ASP A 259 8.71 7.90 6.45
CA ASP A 259 9.43 6.74 6.98
C ASP A 259 8.54 5.85 7.85
N GLY A 260 7.61 6.46 8.59
CA GLY A 260 6.58 5.76 9.35
C GLY A 260 5.67 4.94 8.43
N LEU A 261 5.18 5.53 7.34
CA LEU A 261 4.37 4.83 6.33
C LEU A 261 5.13 3.67 5.68
N ALA A 262 6.37 3.92 5.23
CA ALA A 262 7.21 2.90 4.62
C ALA A 262 7.47 1.73 5.59
N THR A 263 7.65 2.04 6.88
CA THR A 263 7.82 1.03 7.94
C THR A 263 6.55 0.20 8.13
N VAL A 264 5.38 0.83 8.21
CA VAL A 264 4.10 0.12 8.33
C VAL A 264 3.85 -0.79 7.11
N ARG A 265 4.12 -0.31 5.88
CA ARG A 265 4.01 -1.16 4.68
C ARG A 265 4.92 -2.37 4.76
N ARG A 266 6.19 -2.19 5.12
CA ARG A 266 7.16 -3.28 5.21
C ARG A 266 6.69 -4.35 6.21
N GLU A 267 6.22 -3.93 7.37
CA GLU A 267 5.65 -4.86 8.35
C GLU A 267 4.40 -5.57 7.82
N LEU A 268 3.54 -4.86 7.07
CA LEU A 268 2.36 -5.46 6.45
C LEU A 268 2.72 -6.51 5.38
N LEU A 269 3.73 -6.27 4.55
CA LEU A 269 4.19 -7.23 3.53
C LEU A 269 4.71 -8.53 4.13
N ARG A 270 5.33 -8.45 5.32
CA ARG A 270 5.79 -9.62 6.08
C ARG A 270 4.66 -10.45 6.67
N LYS A 271 3.43 -9.90 6.73
CA LYS A 271 2.26 -10.64 7.18
C LYS A 271 1.75 -11.52 6.04
N GLY A 272 1.74 -12.84 6.27
CA GLY A 272 1.07 -13.80 5.41
C GLY A 272 -0.46 -13.70 5.50
N LEU A 273 -1.03 -12.57 5.06
CA LEU A 273 -2.48 -12.36 5.08
C LEU A 273 -3.16 -13.25 4.04
N TRP A 274 -4.28 -13.85 4.44
CA TRP A 274 -5.05 -14.78 3.61
C TRP A 274 -6.55 -14.66 3.89
N GLY A 275 -7.35 -15.13 2.93
CA GLY A 275 -8.80 -15.03 2.95
C GLY A 275 -9.31 -13.85 2.14
N ASN A 276 -10.57 -13.46 2.38
CA ASN A 276 -11.19 -12.29 1.78
C ASN A 276 -11.38 -11.20 2.85
N LEU A 277 -12.42 -11.34 3.66
CA LEU A 277 -12.73 -10.48 4.79
C LEU A 277 -11.64 -10.53 5.87
N LYS A 278 -11.01 -11.69 6.06
CA LYS A 278 -9.89 -11.86 6.99
C LYS A 278 -8.66 -11.06 6.59
N VAL A 279 -8.42 -10.83 5.29
CA VAL A 279 -7.32 -9.95 4.86
C VAL A 279 -7.58 -8.53 5.37
N GLU A 280 -8.81 -8.04 5.24
CA GLU A 280 -9.18 -6.68 5.67
C GLU A 280 -9.00 -6.49 7.18
N ILE A 281 -9.53 -7.44 7.97
CA ILE A 281 -9.44 -7.41 9.43
C ILE A 281 -7.98 -7.51 9.89
N ASN A 282 -7.23 -8.50 9.38
CA ASN A 282 -5.86 -8.73 9.82
C ASN A 282 -4.90 -7.64 9.34
N ALA A 283 -5.13 -7.04 8.17
CA ALA A 283 -4.36 -5.88 7.73
C ALA A 283 -4.54 -4.71 8.69
N THR A 284 -5.77 -4.45 9.11
CA THR A 284 -6.11 -3.36 10.04
C THR A 284 -5.47 -3.56 11.41
N LEU A 285 -5.59 -4.77 11.97
CA LEU A 285 -4.91 -5.14 13.21
C LEU A 285 -3.39 -5.07 13.08
N SER A 286 -2.83 -5.55 11.97
CA SER A 286 -1.38 -5.55 11.74
C SER A 286 -0.82 -4.14 11.59
N ILE A 287 -1.57 -3.21 10.98
CA ILE A 287 -1.19 -1.80 10.92
C ILE A 287 -1.20 -1.19 12.32
N ALA A 288 -2.27 -1.41 13.11
CA ALA A 288 -2.32 -0.92 14.48
C ALA A 288 -1.14 -1.46 15.31
N GLN A 289 -0.88 -2.77 15.24
CA GLN A 289 0.28 -3.39 15.89
C GLN A 289 1.60 -2.80 15.40
N SER A 290 1.76 -2.58 14.10
CA SER A 290 3.00 -2.02 13.52
C SER A 290 3.26 -0.59 13.99
N LEU A 291 2.21 0.23 14.10
CA LEU A 291 2.30 1.59 14.62
C LEU A 291 2.86 1.59 16.04
N ILE A 292 2.39 0.68 16.91
CA ILE A 292 2.87 0.55 18.29
C ILE A 292 4.29 -0.04 18.32
N ALA A 293 4.52 -1.15 17.62
CA ALA A 293 5.79 -1.87 17.63
C ALA A 293 6.95 -1.09 16.98
N ASN A 294 6.66 -0.01 16.25
CA ASN A 294 7.66 0.87 15.65
C ASN A 294 7.57 2.31 16.17
N SER A 295 6.83 2.52 17.26
CA SER A 295 6.71 3.80 17.96
C SER A 295 7.91 4.10 18.85
N GLU A 296 7.97 5.29 19.44
CA GLU A 296 8.98 5.69 20.42
C GLU A 296 9.07 4.78 21.66
N PHE A 297 8.08 3.90 21.88
CA PHE A 297 8.06 2.85 22.90
C PHE A 297 8.86 1.59 22.49
N ALA A 298 9.28 1.49 21.23
CA ALA A 298 10.14 0.43 20.76
C ALA A 298 11.60 0.91 20.62
N ASN A 299 12.56 -0.01 20.76
CA ASN A 299 13.97 0.30 20.54
C ASN A 299 14.17 0.77 19.09
N ARG A 300 14.64 2.02 18.91
CA ARG A 300 14.84 2.69 17.62
C ARG A 300 13.54 2.92 16.81
N GLY A 301 12.39 3.02 17.47
CA GLY A 301 11.15 3.37 16.79
C GLY A 301 11.20 4.76 16.14
N VAL A 302 10.55 4.88 14.99
CA VAL A 302 10.52 6.11 14.16
C VAL A 302 9.15 6.78 14.17
N ILE A 303 8.14 6.13 14.74
CA ILE A 303 6.76 6.58 14.78
C ILE A 303 6.52 7.31 16.10
N ARG A 304 5.77 8.43 16.06
CA ARG A 304 5.42 9.22 17.25
C ARG A 304 3.96 9.02 17.60
N LEU A 305 3.71 8.20 18.62
CA LEU A 305 2.40 7.69 19.00
C LEU A 305 1.97 8.13 20.41
N ARG A 306 2.87 8.64 21.26
CA ARG A 306 2.50 9.14 22.60
C ARG A 306 1.43 10.23 22.51
N GLY A 307 0.40 10.12 23.33
CA GLY A 307 -0.73 11.05 23.35
C GLY A 307 -1.68 10.89 22.17
N ARG A 308 -1.52 9.82 21.37
CA ARG A 308 -2.25 9.63 20.11
C ARG A 308 -2.84 8.24 20.01
N ARG A 309 -3.87 8.12 19.18
CA ARG A 309 -4.51 6.88 18.76
C ARG A 309 -3.95 6.45 17.41
N PRO A 310 -3.92 5.14 17.08
CA PRO A 310 -3.41 4.68 15.79
C PRO A 310 -4.09 5.35 14.57
N ASN A 311 -5.41 5.56 14.64
CA ASN A 311 -6.18 6.20 13.58
C ASN A 311 -5.83 7.69 13.34
N GLN A 312 -5.17 8.34 14.30
CA GLN A 312 -4.68 9.72 14.16
C GLN A 312 -3.35 9.79 13.40
N LEU A 313 -2.68 8.66 13.19
CA LEU A 313 -1.46 8.56 12.39
C LEU A 313 -1.77 8.02 11.00
N VAL A 314 -2.51 6.91 10.95
CA VAL A 314 -2.97 6.27 9.71
C VAL A 314 -4.48 6.18 9.79
N ARG A 315 -5.17 6.93 8.92
CA ARG A 315 -6.63 7.02 8.92
C ARG A 315 -7.29 5.67 8.68
N GLY A 316 -6.71 4.87 7.78
CA GLY A 316 -7.32 3.64 7.30
C GLY A 316 -6.56 3.02 6.14
N ILE A 317 -7.25 2.11 5.47
CA ILE A 317 -6.78 1.39 4.29
C ILE A 317 -7.88 1.48 3.23
N TYR A 318 -7.51 1.86 2.01
CA TYR A 318 -8.36 1.60 0.85
C TYR A 318 -8.20 0.16 0.40
N ILE A 319 -9.32 -0.50 0.13
CA ILE A 319 -9.39 -1.91 -0.22
C ILE A 319 -10.04 -2.02 -1.59
N SER A 320 -9.24 -2.37 -2.58
CA SER A 320 -9.72 -2.59 -3.95
C SER A 320 -9.77 -4.06 -4.30
N TYR A 321 -10.98 -4.53 -4.61
CA TYR A 321 -11.23 -5.91 -4.98
C TYR A 321 -11.34 -6.05 -6.51
N PHE A 322 -10.40 -6.78 -7.09
CA PHE A 322 -10.35 -7.09 -8.51
C PHE A 322 -10.80 -8.53 -8.75
N LYS A 323 -11.95 -8.68 -9.42
CA LYS A 323 -12.49 -9.99 -9.81
C LYS A 323 -11.83 -10.49 -11.07
N SER A 324 -11.47 -11.78 -11.08
CA SER A 324 -11.01 -12.48 -12.29
C SER A 324 -12.18 -12.70 -13.24
N LEU A 325 -11.99 -12.35 -14.52
CA LEU A 325 -12.94 -12.54 -15.62
C LEU A 325 -12.35 -13.44 -16.71
N GLY A 326 -11.49 -14.39 -16.32
CA GLY A 326 -10.75 -15.26 -17.25
C GLY A 326 -9.43 -14.60 -17.65
N THR A 327 -9.37 -14.01 -18.85
CA THR A 327 -8.11 -13.45 -19.38
C THR A 327 -7.71 -12.11 -18.77
N GLY A 328 -8.63 -11.43 -18.08
CA GLY A 328 -8.36 -10.16 -17.39
C GLY A 328 -9.06 -10.03 -16.04
N LYS A 329 -8.77 -8.92 -15.36
CA LYS A 329 -9.33 -8.59 -14.05
C LYS A 329 -10.03 -7.24 -14.10
N ALA A 330 -11.12 -7.10 -13.36
CA ALA A 330 -11.86 -5.84 -13.24
C ALA A 330 -12.08 -5.49 -11.78
N LEU A 331 -11.88 -4.22 -11.43
CA LEU A 331 -12.28 -3.66 -10.15
C LEU A 331 -13.79 -3.79 -9.98
N MET A 332 -14.24 -4.52 -8.95
CA MET A 332 -15.66 -4.64 -8.60
C MET A 332 -16.03 -3.78 -7.39
N ASN A 333 -15.09 -3.55 -6.48
CA ASN A 333 -15.33 -2.77 -5.28
C ASN A 333 -14.09 -1.99 -4.88
N ASN A 334 -14.30 -0.78 -4.37
CA ASN A 334 -13.28 0.04 -3.72
C ASN A 334 -13.87 0.55 -2.40
N ALA A 335 -13.47 -0.06 -1.29
CA ALA A 335 -13.93 0.25 0.05
C ALA A 335 -12.85 1.01 0.83
N PHE A 336 -13.25 1.64 1.93
CA PHE A 336 -12.34 2.22 2.91
C PHE A 336 -12.62 1.61 4.28
N LEU A 337 -11.57 1.19 4.97
CA LEU A 337 -11.64 0.63 6.31
C LEU A 337 -10.74 1.44 7.25
N GLY A 338 -11.30 1.98 8.33
CA GLY A 338 -10.56 2.78 9.30
C GLY A 338 -9.66 1.93 10.18
N ILE A 339 -8.53 2.51 10.63
CA ILE A 339 -7.72 1.90 11.69
C ILE A 339 -8.42 2.12 13.04
N PRO A 340 -8.32 1.18 14.00
CA PRO A 340 -8.74 1.36 15.38
C PRO A 340 -8.35 2.70 16.00
N GLY A 341 -9.35 3.45 16.45
CA GLY A 341 -9.20 4.73 17.14
C GLY A 341 -9.70 4.74 18.58
N TRP A 342 -9.98 3.56 19.14
CA TRP A 342 -10.63 3.40 20.44
C TRP A 342 -9.63 3.27 21.61
N PHE A 343 -8.32 3.37 21.35
CA PHE A 343 -7.30 3.33 22.40
C PHE A 343 -6.18 4.38 22.19
N PRO A 344 -5.93 5.25 23.19
CA PRO A 344 -4.74 6.10 23.23
C PRO A 344 -3.55 5.33 23.83
N ILE A 345 -2.34 5.82 23.56
CA ILE A 345 -1.10 5.29 24.13
C ILE A 345 -0.31 6.44 24.74
N GLU A 346 -0.09 6.41 26.05
CA GLU A 346 0.67 7.44 26.77
C GLU A 346 2.02 6.91 27.25
N THR A 347 2.05 5.63 27.63
CA THR A 347 3.17 5.00 28.32
C THR A 347 3.65 3.72 27.62
N GLN A 348 4.80 3.20 28.05
CA GLN A 348 5.31 1.91 27.58
C GLN A 348 4.34 0.79 27.97
N GLU A 349 3.81 0.87 29.19
CA GLU A 349 2.87 -0.09 29.75
C GLU A 349 1.58 -0.15 28.91
N ASP A 350 1.07 1.00 28.45
CA ASP A 350 -0.05 1.04 27.51
C ASP A 350 0.29 0.33 26.19
N ALA A 351 1.48 0.60 25.65
CA ALA A 351 1.92 0.02 24.38
C ALA A 351 1.97 -1.52 24.48
N ASP A 352 2.56 -2.06 25.54
CA ASP A 352 2.67 -3.49 25.79
C ASP A 352 1.28 -4.13 26.00
N ALA A 353 0.40 -3.47 26.77
CA ALA A 353 -0.97 -3.93 27.00
C ALA A 353 -1.78 -3.98 25.70
N TRP A 354 -1.70 -2.94 24.87
CA TRP A 354 -2.42 -2.90 23.59
C TRP A 354 -1.87 -3.91 22.58
N LEU A 355 -0.57 -4.15 22.56
CA LEU A 355 -0.01 -5.22 21.73
C LEU A 355 -0.55 -6.59 22.13
N ALA A 356 -0.66 -6.87 23.44
CA ALA A 356 -1.26 -8.11 23.92
C ALA A 356 -2.74 -8.25 23.53
N ILE A 357 -3.53 -7.19 23.70
CA ILE A 357 -4.96 -7.17 23.32
C ILE A 357 -5.13 -7.37 21.81
N LEU A 358 -4.35 -6.65 20.99
CA LEU A 358 -4.42 -6.80 19.52
C LEU A 358 -4.02 -8.21 19.06
N ASP A 359 -3.08 -8.86 19.75
CA ASP A 359 -2.71 -10.24 19.45
C ASP A 359 -3.82 -11.23 19.83
N GLU A 360 -4.46 -11.06 20.99
CA GLU A 360 -5.65 -11.85 21.37
C GLU A 360 -6.75 -11.74 20.31
N HIS A 361 -7.08 -10.52 19.91
CA HIS A 361 -8.04 -10.26 18.84
C HIS A 361 -7.62 -10.95 17.52
N SER A 362 -6.34 -10.91 17.17
CA SER A 362 -5.82 -11.59 15.97
C SER A 362 -5.97 -13.12 16.04
N ARG A 363 -5.79 -13.72 17.23
CA ARG A 363 -5.99 -15.17 17.44
C ARG A 363 -7.45 -15.57 17.31
N LEU A 364 -8.38 -14.81 17.90
CA LEU A 364 -9.83 -15.03 17.77
C LEU A 364 -10.26 -15.07 16.30
N ILE A 365 -9.82 -14.08 15.52
CA ILE A 365 -10.14 -14.01 14.08
C ILE A 365 -9.47 -15.15 13.29
N ARG A 366 -8.29 -15.61 13.72
CA ARG A 366 -7.64 -16.77 13.10
C ARG A 366 -8.51 -18.03 13.20
N GLY A 367 -9.19 -18.24 14.33
CA GLY A 367 -10.10 -19.38 14.58
C GLY A 367 -11.37 -19.37 13.73
N LEU A 368 -11.79 -18.21 13.21
CA LEU A 368 -12.95 -18.07 12.33
C LEU A 368 -12.63 -18.43 10.87
N ALA A 369 -13.64 -18.93 10.15
CA ALA A 369 -13.50 -19.56 8.84
C ALA A 369 -14.53 -18.99 7.89
N GLU A 370 -14.10 -18.41 6.78
CA GLU A 370 -14.97 -17.66 5.87
C GLU A 370 -15.94 -18.54 5.06
N ASN A 371 -15.68 -19.85 5.01
CA ASN A 371 -16.51 -20.82 4.31
C ASN A 371 -17.61 -21.44 5.19
N LYS A 372 -17.69 -21.06 6.47
CA LYS A 372 -18.74 -21.50 7.38
C LYS A 372 -19.78 -20.39 7.55
N SER A 373 -21.06 -20.76 7.38
CA SER A 373 -22.19 -19.82 7.33
C SER A 373 -22.43 -19.07 8.65
N ASP A 374 -22.10 -19.70 9.79
CA ASP A 374 -22.19 -19.15 11.14
C ASP A 374 -21.00 -18.25 11.51
N HIS A 375 -19.82 -18.49 10.93
CA HIS A 375 -18.63 -17.68 11.17
C HIS A 375 -18.60 -16.36 10.38
N LEU A 376 -19.21 -16.32 9.19
CA LEU A 376 -19.17 -15.14 8.33
C LEU A 376 -19.85 -13.90 8.98
N PRO A 377 -21.04 -14.00 9.59
CA PRO A 377 -21.64 -12.87 10.31
C PRO A 377 -20.76 -12.33 11.44
N LEU A 378 -20.03 -13.20 12.16
CA LEU A 378 -19.10 -12.79 13.21
C LEU A 378 -17.95 -11.96 12.65
N LEU A 379 -17.37 -12.39 11.53
CA LEU A 379 -16.30 -11.64 10.87
C LEU A 379 -16.78 -10.26 10.38
N VAL A 380 -18.01 -10.18 9.86
CA VAL A 380 -18.62 -8.90 9.44
C VAL A 380 -18.81 -7.96 10.64
N ALA A 381 -19.44 -8.45 11.71
CA ALA A 381 -19.64 -7.66 12.93
C ALA A 381 -18.31 -7.17 13.51
N TYR A 382 -17.30 -8.03 13.53
CA TYR A 382 -15.97 -7.66 14.03
C TYR A 382 -15.26 -6.63 13.15
N ARG A 383 -15.36 -6.75 11.82
CA ARG A 383 -14.83 -5.76 10.88
C ARG A 383 -15.46 -4.38 11.11
N ASP A 384 -16.77 -4.33 11.30
CA ASP A 384 -17.50 -3.10 11.54
C ASP A 384 -17.08 -2.46 12.88
N PHE A 385 -16.91 -3.27 13.93
CA PHE A 385 -16.33 -2.82 15.20
C PHE A 385 -14.93 -2.21 15.01
N ILE A 386 -14.02 -2.91 14.32
CA ILE A 386 -12.63 -2.47 14.18
C ILE A 386 -12.53 -1.09 13.53
N SER A 387 -13.37 -0.85 12.51
CA SER A 387 -13.36 0.40 11.74
C SER A 387 -14.18 1.50 12.39
N GLY A 388 -15.29 1.15 13.06
CA GLY A 388 -16.21 2.11 13.66
C GLY A 388 -15.87 2.47 15.10
N GLY A 389 -15.17 1.60 15.83
CA GLY A 389 -14.86 1.76 17.25
C GLY A 389 -16.10 1.77 18.15
N ARG A 390 -17.27 1.31 17.67
CA ARG A 390 -18.51 1.33 18.44
C ARG A 390 -18.55 0.12 19.37
N LEU A 391 -18.59 0.38 20.68
CA LEU A 391 -18.65 -0.68 21.71
C LEU A 391 -19.80 -1.66 21.49
N LYS A 392 -20.95 -1.19 20.99
CA LYS A 392 -22.10 -2.05 20.65
C LYS A 392 -21.73 -3.15 19.65
N ASP A 393 -20.96 -2.82 18.62
CA ASP A 393 -20.57 -3.78 17.59
C ASP A 393 -19.64 -4.87 18.17
N LEU A 394 -18.78 -4.51 19.13
CA LEU A 394 -17.96 -5.47 19.86
C LEU A 394 -18.80 -6.38 20.76
N LEU A 395 -19.76 -5.82 21.51
CA LEU A 395 -20.64 -6.61 22.36
C LEU A 395 -21.51 -7.57 21.55
N ASP A 396 -22.06 -7.10 20.43
CA ASP A 396 -22.83 -7.94 19.49
C ASP A 396 -21.96 -9.10 18.94
N PHE A 397 -20.69 -8.82 18.62
CA PHE A 397 -19.72 -9.86 18.26
C PHE A 397 -19.45 -10.85 19.39
N LEU A 398 -19.15 -10.37 20.61
CA LEU A 398 -18.79 -11.22 21.75
C LEU A 398 -19.94 -12.14 22.17
N VAL A 399 -21.17 -11.64 22.20
CA VAL A 399 -22.37 -12.44 22.49
C VAL A 399 -22.53 -13.55 21.45
N SER A 400 -22.46 -13.19 20.17
CA SER A 400 -22.63 -14.13 19.07
C SER A 400 -21.50 -15.18 19.04
N TYR A 401 -20.26 -14.75 19.30
CA TYR A 401 -19.10 -15.64 19.40
C TYR A 401 -19.21 -16.61 20.58
N GLY A 402 -19.72 -16.12 21.72
CA GLY A 402 -19.99 -16.95 22.91
C GLY A 402 -21.01 -18.05 22.63
N ILE A 403 -22.14 -17.71 21.99
CA ILE A 403 -23.17 -18.67 21.59
C ILE A 403 -22.59 -19.74 20.66
N MET A 404 -21.83 -19.33 19.63
CA MET A 404 -21.17 -20.26 18.72
C MET A 404 -20.19 -21.20 19.47
N THR A 405 -19.41 -20.65 20.39
CA THR A 405 -18.44 -21.43 21.17
C THR A 405 -19.12 -22.46 22.05
N MET A 406 -20.22 -22.08 22.74
CA MET A 406 -21.02 -23.01 23.55
C MET A 406 -21.64 -24.12 22.70
N SER A 407 -22.23 -23.79 21.55
CA SER A 407 -22.79 -24.78 20.63
C SER A 407 -21.73 -25.76 20.11
N HIS A 408 -20.53 -25.30 19.78
CA HIS A 408 -19.43 -26.19 19.39
C HIS A 408 -18.95 -27.10 20.52
N LEU A 409 -18.94 -26.62 21.76
CA LEU A 409 -18.60 -27.43 22.92
C LEU A 409 -19.64 -28.55 23.16
N GLU A 410 -20.93 -28.23 23.04
CA GLU A 410 -22.03 -29.21 23.13
C GLU A 410 -21.92 -30.29 22.03
N ASP A 411 -21.56 -29.89 20.81
CA ASP A 411 -21.38 -30.79 19.66
C ASP A 411 -20.05 -31.59 19.67
N ARG A 412 -19.23 -31.48 20.73
CA ARG A 412 -17.85 -32.03 20.80
C ARG A 412 -16.95 -31.61 19.63
N ARG A 413 -17.24 -30.48 18.99
CA ARG A 413 -16.38 -29.89 17.95
C ARG A 413 -15.34 -29.02 18.64
N TRP A 414 -14.07 -29.40 18.52
CA TRP A 414 -12.96 -28.64 19.12
C TRP A 414 -12.92 -27.19 18.59
N VAL A 415 -13.10 -26.22 19.48
CA VAL A 415 -12.81 -24.80 19.22
C VAL A 415 -11.31 -24.60 19.47
N ARG A 416 -10.55 -24.18 18.46
CA ARG A 416 -9.14 -23.80 18.65
C ARG A 416 -9.09 -22.37 19.19
N HIS A 417 -8.55 -22.20 20.40
CA HIS A 417 -8.20 -20.91 21.00
C HIS A 417 -6.91 -20.32 20.39
#